data_AF-A0A6P1D2E7-F1
#
_entry.id   AF-A0A6P1D2E7-F1
#
_cell.length_a   1.000
_cell.length_b   1.000
_cell.length_c   1.000
_cell.angle_alpha   90.00
_cell.angle_beta   90.00
_cell.angle_gamma   90.00
#
_symmetry.space_group_name_H-M   'P 1'
#
loop_
_entity.id
_entity.type
_entity.pdbx_description
1 polymer ?
#
loop_
_entity_poly.entity_id
_entity_poly.type
_entity_poly.pdbx_seq_one_letter_code
_entity_poly.pdbx_strand_id
1 'polypeptide(L)'
;AAFAALGRPLPADLPAAAQLEQALTDAEAAGLPMTDDRLCAYAPHITAIAAYEIDRMPLDSPAAAIEYAVLGTVLYEPILAALRRIIHAELTAQRLADNAPSDM
;
A
#
# COMPACT_ATOMS: atom_id res chain seq x y z
N ALA A 1 2.36 -17.12 2.53
CA ALA A 1 3.54 -16.81 1.69
C ALA A 1 3.86 -15.31 1.75
N ALA A 2 2.97 -14.42 1.30
CA ALA A 2 3.20 -12.97 1.30
C ALA A 2 3.47 -12.31 2.68
N PHE A 3 2.75 -12.71 3.73
CA PHE A 3 2.90 -12.13 5.07
C PHE A 3 4.10 -12.65 5.87
N ALA A 4 4.65 -13.80 5.49
CA ALA A 4 5.90 -14.27 6.08
C ALA A 4 7.04 -13.28 5.76
N ALA A 5 7.02 -12.64 4.58
CA ALA A 5 7.95 -11.58 4.19
C ALA A 5 7.76 -10.28 5.01
N LEU A 6 6.56 -10.05 5.57
CA LEU A 6 6.26 -8.93 6.48
C LEU A 6 6.64 -9.22 7.94
N GLY A 7 7.11 -10.44 8.25
CA GLY A 7 7.53 -10.84 9.59
C GLY A 7 6.40 -10.91 10.62
N ARG A 8 5.13 -10.95 10.18
CA ARG A 8 3.95 -10.99 11.08
C ARG A 8 2.89 -11.96 10.58
N PRO A 9 2.26 -12.76 11.46
CA PRO A 9 1.07 -13.52 11.09
C PRO A 9 -0.10 -12.58 10.82
N LEU A 10 -0.90 -12.90 9.79
CA LEU A 10 -2.18 -12.24 9.54
C LEU A 10 -3.14 -12.56 10.69
N PRO A 11 -3.74 -11.55 11.34
CA PRO A 11 -4.89 -11.78 12.19
C PRO A 11 -6.07 -12.19 11.30
N ALA A 12 -6.48 -13.46 11.40
CA ALA A 12 -7.54 -14.03 10.56
C ALA A 12 -8.92 -13.39 10.80
N ASP A 13 -9.06 -12.61 11.87
CA ASP A 13 -10.27 -11.91 12.29
C ASP A 13 -10.42 -10.50 11.66
N LEU A 14 -9.41 -10.00 10.95
CA LEU A 14 -9.49 -8.69 10.29
C LEU A 14 -10.12 -8.82 8.89
N PRO A 15 -11.18 -8.06 8.56
CA PRO A 15 -11.74 -8.04 7.20
C PRO A 15 -10.72 -7.71 6.11
N ALA A 16 -9.70 -6.90 6.44
CA ALA A 16 -8.60 -6.57 5.55
C ALA A 16 -7.75 -7.80 5.14
N ALA A 17 -7.72 -8.86 5.95
CA ALA A 17 -7.06 -10.12 5.62
C ALA A 17 -7.70 -10.77 4.38
N ALA A 18 -9.02 -10.95 4.42
CA ALA A 18 -9.78 -11.54 3.31
C ALA A 18 -9.73 -10.66 2.04
N GLN A 19 -9.77 -9.33 2.20
CA GLN A 19 -9.63 -8.40 1.08
C GLN A 19 -8.27 -8.56 0.39
N LEU A 20 -7.20 -8.71 1.17
CA LEU A 20 -5.87 -8.89 0.63
C LEU A 20 -5.69 -10.25 -0.04
N GLU A 21 -6.20 -11.33 0.54
CA GLU A 21 -6.20 -12.65 -0.10
C GLU A 21 -6.91 -12.64 -1.46
N GLN A 22 -8.07 -11.97 -1.54
CA GLN A 22 -8.78 -11.79 -2.80
C GLN A 22 -7.95 -10.97 -3.79
N ALA A 23 -7.38 -9.84 -3.37
CA ALA A 23 -6.57 -8.98 -4.25
C ALA A 23 -5.30 -9.69 -4.77
N LEU A 24 -4.67 -10.54 -3.96
CA LEU A 24 -3.53 -11.37 -4.38
C LEU A 24 -3.96 -12.39 -5.43
N THR A 25 -5.13 -13.03 -5.23
CA THR A 25 -5.70 -13.98 -6.18
C THR A 25 -6.03 -13.32 -7.52
N ASP A 26 -6.63 -12.12 -7.48
CA ASP A 26 -6.96 -11.36 -8.69
C ASP A 26 -5.70 -10.93 -9.46
N ALA A 27 -4.65 -10.52 -8.75
CA ALA A 27 -3.37 -10.14 -9.34
C ALA A 27 -2.66 -11.33 -10.02
N GLU A 28 -2.70 -12.51 -9.38
CA GLU A 28 -2.22 -13.76 -9.97
C GLU A 28 -2.99 -14.10 -11.25
N ALA A 29 -4.33 -14.05 -11.20
CA ALA A 29 -5.19 -14.33 -12.35
C ALA A 29 -4.98 -13.35 -13.53
N ALA A 30 -4.58 -12.11 -13.24
CA ALA A 30 -4.25 -11.10 -14.23
C ALA A 30 -2.82 -11.23 -14.81
N GLY A 31 -2.02 -12.21 -14.36
CA GLY A 31 -0.62 -12.38 -14.79
C GLY A 31 0.34 -11.34 -14.21
N LEU A 32 -0.06 -10.64 -13.14
CA LEU A 32 0.72 -9.63 -12.45
C LEU A 32 0.88 -9.98 -10.96
N PRO A 33 1.44 -11.17 -10.64
CA PRO A 33 1.47 -11.66 -9.28
C PRO A 33 2.23 -10.71 -8.35
N MET A 34 1.82 -10.70 -7.09
CA MET A 34 2.56 -10.05 -6.03
C MET A 34 3.72 -10.97 -5.62
N THR A 35 4.93 -10.65 -6.08
CA THR A 35 6.12 -11.43 -5.75
C THR A 35 6.67 -11.07 -4.38
N ASP A 36 7.48 -11.96 -3.79
CA ASP A 36 8.16 -11.70 -2.53
C ASP A 36 9.06 -10.47 -2.62
N ASP A 37 9.76 -10.25 -3.74
CA ASP A 37 10.58 -9.06 -3.96
C ASP A 37 9.75 -7.76 -3.91
N ARG A 38 8.56 -7.76 -4.52
CA ARG A 38 7.63 -6.62 -4.47
C ARG A 38 7.15 -6.38 -3.05
N LEU A 39 6.79 -7.43 -2.32
CA LEU A 39 6.37 -7.32 -0.93
C LEU A 39 7.47 -6.79 -0.03
N CYS A 40 8.68 -7.32 -0.13
CA CYS A 40 9.86 -6.85 0.59
C CYS A 40 10.14 -5.36 0.31
N ALA A 41 9.98 -4.92 -0.94
CA ALA A 41 10.13 -3.51 -1.30
C ALA A 41 8.99 -2.63 -0.74
N TYR A 42 7.74 -3.09 -0.75
CA TYR A 42 6.57 -2.28 -0.36
C TYR A 42 6.37 -2.21 1.16
N ALA A 43 6.73 -3.28 1.88
CA ALA A 43 6.59 -3.42 3.33
C ALA A 43 7.06 -2.22 4.15
N PRO A 44 8.30 -1.71 3.99
CA PRO A 44 8.77 -0.58 4.79
C PRO A 44 7.98 0.71 4.51
N HIS A 45 7.53 0.92 3.27
CA HIS A 45 6.77 2.12 2.91
C HIS A 45 5.35 2.09 3.47
N ILE A 46 4.66 0.95 3.36
CA ILE A 46 3.33 0.76 3.95
C ILE A 46 3.40 0.91 5.48
N THR A 47 4.44 0.34 6.11
CA THR A 47 4.67 0.46 7.55
C THR A 47 4.91 1.92 7.96
N ALA A 48 5.70 2.67 7.19
CA ALA A 48 5.98 4.07 7.48
C ALA A 48 4.74 4.96 7.38
N ILE A 49 3.87 4.72 6.39
CA ILE A 49 2.59 5.43 6.24
C ILE A 49 1.70 5.15 7.44
N ALA A 50 1.48 3.88 7.76
CA ALA A 50 0.63 3.48 8.87
C ALA A 50 1.15 4.01 10.21
N ALA A 51 2.47 3.97 10.44
CA ALA A 51 3.08 4.54 11.64
C ALA A 51 2.84 6.05 11.74
N TYR A 52 3.03 6.79 10.64
CA TYR A 52 2.80 8.23 10.61
C TYR A 52 1.35 8.61 10.93
N GLU A 53 0.38 7.82 10.46
CA GLU A 53 -1.05 8.00 10.74
C GLU A 53 -1.36 7.70 12.21
N ILE A 54 -0.90 6.56 12.73
CA ILE A 54 -1.17 6.14 14.11
C ILE A 54 -0.49 7.05 15.14
N ASP A 55 0.69 7.60 14.84
CA ASP A 55 1.38 8.58 15.70
C ASP A 55 0.55 9.87 15.90
N ARG A 56 -0.46 10.12 15.06
CA ARG A 56 -1.36 11.28 15.11
C ARG A 56 -2.75 10.93 15.61
N MET A 57 -2.99 9.68 15.97
CA MET A 57 -4.28 9.24 16.48
C MET A 57 -4.55 9.90 17.86
N PRO A 58 -5.71 10.55 18.05
CA PRO A 58 -6.09 11.10 19.35
C PRO A 58 -6.27 9.97 20.36
N LEU A 59 -5.72 10.14 21.56
CA LEU A 59 -5.78 9.16 22.66
C LEU A 59 -6.67 9.63 23.81
N ASP A 60 -7.39 10.74 23.64
CA ASP A 60 -8.24 11.35 24.68
C ASP A 60 -9.42 10.44 25.05
N SER A 61 -9.91 9.63 24.10
CA SER A 61 -10.91 8.60 24.36
C SER A 61 -10.82 7.45 23.36
N PRO A 62 -11.28 6.24 23.73
CA PRO A 62 -11.39 5.12 22.80
C PRO A 62 -12.27 5.43 21.58
N ALA A 63 -13.34 6.22 21.76
CA ALA A 63 -14.22 6.59 20.66
C ALA A 63 -13.51 7.48 19.63
N ALA A 64 -12.74 8.48 20.08
CA ALA A 64 -11.97 9.34 19.20
C ALA A 64 -10.86 8.58 18.45
N ALA A 65 -10.21 7.63 19.11
CA ALA A 65 -9.22 6.76 18.48
C ALA A 65 -9.84 5.88 17.37
N ILE A 66 -11.00 5.26 17.66
CA ILE A 66 -11.74 4.45 16.68
C ILE A 66 -12.21 5.30 15.51
N GLU A 67 -12.80 6.47 15.77
CA GLU A 67 -13.26 7.39 14.74
C GLU A 67 -12.11 7.81 13.82
N TYR A 68 -10.97 8.19 14.40
CA TYR A 68 -9.76 8.53 13.64
C TYR A 68 -9.27 7.37 12.78
N ALA A 69 -9.15 6.15 13.34
CA ALA A 69 -8.67 5.00 12.60
C ALA A 69 -9.59 4.63 11.42
N VAL A 70 -10.91 4.67 11.63
CA VAL A 70 -11.91 4.34 10.61
C VAL A 70 -11.96 5.42 9.53
N LEU A 71 -12.14 6.70 9.91
CA LEU A 71 -12.21 7.79 8.94
C LEU A 71 -10.88 7.99 8.22
N GLY A 72 -9.77 7.86 8.94
CA GLY A 72 -8.42 7.98 8.40
C GLY A 72 -8.20 7.00 7.26
N THR A 73 -8.53 5.73 7.48
CA THR A 73 -8.42 4.69 6.43
C THR A 73 -9.24 5.06 5.19
N VAL A 74 -10.53 5.38 5.34
CA VAL A 74 -11.43 5.68 4.21
C VAL A 74 -11.04 6.96 3.45
N LEU A 75 -10.55 7.98 4.16
CA LEU A 75 -10.22 9.29 3.56
C LEU A 75 -8.83 9.30 2.93
N TYR A 76 -7.83 8.66 3.55
CA TYR A 76 -6.45 8.72 3.07
C TYR A 76 -6.14 7.66 2.02
N GLU A 77 -6.80 6.50 2.01
CA GLU A 77 -6.64 5.50 0.96
C GLU A 77 -6.78 6.06 -0.48
N PRO A 78 -7.85 6.79 -0.84
CA PRO A 78 -7.98 7.36 -2.18
C PRO A 78 -6.93 8.45 -2.46
N ILE A 79 -6.50 9.22 -1.46
CA ILE A 79 -5.45 10.24 -1.58
C ILE A 79 -4.11 9.57 -1.90
N LEU A 80 -3.72 8.55 -1.13
CA LEU A 80 -2.49 7.79 -1.33
C LEU A 80 -2.49 7.10 -2.70
N ALA A 81 -3.63 6.53 -3.11
CA ALA A 81 -3.78 5.94 -4.43
C ALA A 81 -3.58 6.97 -5.55
N ALA A 82 -4.12 8.18 -5.41
CA ALA A 82 -3.94 9.25 -6.38
C ALA A 82 -2.47 9.72 -6.45
N LEU A 83 -1.83 9.97 -5.31
CA LEU A 83 -0.41 10.34 -5.24
C LEU A 83 0.48 9.29 -5.90
N ARG A 84 0.24 8.01 -5.61
CA ARG A 84 0.99 6.91 -6.24
C ARG A 84 0.83 6.92 -7.76
N ARG A 85 -0.38 7.16 -8.29
CA ARG A 85 -0.64 7.21 -9.74
C ARG A 85 0.07 8.40 -10.41
N ILE A 86 0.09 9.55 -9.76
CA ILE A 86 0.80 10.75 -10.25
C ILE A 86 2.30 10.47 -10.36
N ILE A 87 2.92 10.03 -9.26
CA ILE A 87 4.35 9.71 -9.24
C ILE A 87 4.69 8.59 -10.23
N HIS A 88 3.82 7.59 -10.38
CA HIS A 88 4.02 6.52 -11.36
C HIS A 88 4.04 7.05 -12.80
N ALA A 89 3.15 7.99 -13.14
CA ALA A 89 3.14 8.62 -14.46
C ALA A 89 4.42 9.45 -14.70
N GLU A 90 4.85 10.22 -13.71
CA GLU A 90 6.08 11.02 -13.79
C GLU A 90 7.33 10.15 -14.00
N LEU A 91 7.51 9.11 -13.17
CA LEU A 91 8.65 8.20 -13.27
C LEU A 91 8.64 7.41 -14.58
N THR A 92 7.47 7.04 -15.08
CA THR A 92 7.34 6.38 -16.39
C THR A 92 7.79 7.31 -17.51
N ALA A 93 7.35 8.57 -17.49
CA ALA A 93 7.74 9.56 -18.49
C ALA A 93 9.26 9.79 -18.49
N GLN A 94 9.87 9.92 -17.30
CA GLN A 94 11.33 10.04 -17.15
C GLN A 94 12.05 8.82 -17.72
N ARG A 95 11.62 7.61 -17.33
CA ARG A 95 12.23 6.37 -17.80
C ARG A 95 12.18 6.25 -19.31
N LEU A 96 11.06 6.61 -19.95
CA LEU A 96 10.92 6.56 -21.40
C LEU A 96 11.79 7.60 -22.11
N ALA A 97 11.92 8.80 -21.55
CA ALA A 97 12.81 9.84 -22.07
C ALA A 97 14.28 9.41 -22.00
N ASP A 98 14.71 8.81 -20.89
CA ASP A 98 16.09 8.31 -20.72
C ASP A 98 16.46 7.18 -21.69
N ASN A 99 15.45 6.44 -22.18
CA ASN A 99 15.63 5.35 -23.14
C ASN A 99 15.31 5.77 -24.59
N ALA A 100 15.04 7.05 -24.84
CA ALA A 100 14.89 7.54 -26.20
C ALA A 100 16.26 7.50 -26.91
N PRO A 101 16.36 6.99 -28.15
CA PRO A 101 17.62 6.98 -28.88
C PRO A 101 18.17 8.39 -29.00
N SER A 102 19.45 8.57 -28.71
CA SER A 102 20.18 9.82 -28.93
C SER A 102 20.41 10.02 -30.43
N ASP A 103 19.37 10.22 -31.22
CA ASP A 103 19.42 10.77 -32.58
C ASP A 103 17.99 11.10 -33.04
N MET A 104 17.59 12.35 -32.76
CA MET A 104 16.64 13.12 -33.58
C MET A 104 17.04 14.60 -33.54
#